data_AF-W4JQ73-F1
#
_entry.id   AF-W4JQ73-F1
#
_cell.length_a   1.000
_cell.length_b   1.000
_cell.length_c   1.000
_cell.angle_alpha   90.00
_cell.angle_beta   90.00
_cell.angle_gamma   90.00
#
_symmetry.space_group_name_H-M   'P 1'
#
loop_
_entity.id
_entity.type
_entity.pdbx_description
1 polymer ?
#
loop_
_entity_poly.entity_id
_entity_poly.type
_entity_poly.pdbx_seq_one_letter_code
_entity_poly.pdbx_strand_id
1 'polypeptide(L)'
;NLDDPILCLSLDLYLAVSNASEQTYEDVRLSLLRYDPALQLLSLDQVERRVAELSGVVPISHHMCVNSCIVFTGPFRDLVTCPMCREPRYDPLKPGTKTPRQEFQTIPLGPQLQ
;
A
#
# COMPACT_ATOMS: atom_id res chain seq x y z
N ASN A 1 9.93 -17.39 -0.87
CA ASN A 1 10.96 -18.25 -0.30
C ASN A 1 12.25 -17.44 -0.31
N LEU A 2 12.91 -17.26 0.85
CA LEU A 2 14.12 -16.43 0.99
C LEU A 2 15.39 -17.10 0.42
N ASP A 3 15.21 -18.20 -0.31
CA ASP A 3 16.29 -18.87 -1.03
C ASP A 3 16.63 -18.21 -2.39
N ASP A 4 15.82 -17.25 -2.87
CA ASP A 4 16.06 -16.53 -4.12
C ASP A 4 17.06 -15.36 -3.90
N PRO A 5 18.28 -15.41 -4.48
CA PRO A 5 19.29 -14.37 -4.30
C PRO A 5 18.85 -12.99 -4.81
N ILE A 6 18.01 -12.93 -5.86
CA ILE A 6 17.53 -11.66 -6.41
C ILE A 6 16.50 -11.02 -5.48
N LEU A 7 15.64 -11.84 -4.88
CA LEU A 7 14.71 -11.39 -3.86
C LEU A 7 15.46 -10.85 -2.63
N CYS A 8 16.45 -11.59 -2.12
CA CYS A 8 17.25 -11.15 -0.98
C CYS A 8 17.98 -9.84 -1.26
N LEU A 9 18.65 -9.73 -2.40
CA LEU A 9 19.33 -8.49 -2.80
C LEU A 9 18.37 -7.30 -2.92
N SER A 10 17.16 -7.53 -3.45
CA SER A 10 16.15 -6.47 -3.55
C SER A 10 15.64 -6.03 -2.16
N LEU A 11 15.45 -6.98 -1.24
CA LEU A 11 15.06 -6.68 0.15
C LEU A 11 16.17 -5.93 0.91
N ASP A 12 17.43 -6.35 0.76
CA ASP A 12 18.57 -5.66 1.38
C ASP A 12 18.69 -4.23 0.87
N LEU A 13 18.53 -4.03 -0.44
CA LEU A 13 18.52 -2.69 -1.03
C LEU A 13 17.37 -1.84 -0.46
N TYR A 14 16.15 -2.40 -0.42
CA TYR A 14 14.97 -1.73 0.11
C TYR A 14 15.16 -1.28 1.57
N LEU A 15 15.69 -2.18 2.41
CA LEU A 15 15.98 -1.89 3.82
C LEU A 15 17.11 -0.86 3.98
N ALA A 16 18.15 -0.92 3.14
CA ALA A 16 19.26 0.02 3.19
C ALA A 16 18.86 1.45 2.82
N VAL A 17 17.85 1.62 1.95
CA VAL A 17 17.38 2.93 1.49
C VAL A 17 16.04 3.34 2.12
N SER A 18 15.61 2.69 3.20
CA SER A 18 14.29 2.92 3.83
C SER A 18 14.03 4.37 4.27
N ASN A 19 15.10 5.14 4.49
CA ASN A 19 15.03 6.55 4.91
C ASN A 19 15.27 7.53 3.74
N ALA A 20 15.41 7.01 2.52
CA ALA A 20 15.62 7.79 1.31
C ALA A 20 14.32 7.93 0.50
N SER A 21 14.39 8.66 -0.60
CA SER A 21 13.25 8.79 -1.52
C SER A 21 13.02 7.52 -2.33
N GLU A 22 11.80 7.31 -2.81
CA GLU A 22 11.48 6.24 -3.77
C GLU A 22 12.41 6.28 -4.99
N GLN A 23 12.71 7.48 -5.48
CA GLN A 23 13.63 7.70 -6.59
C GLN A 23 15.03 7.15 -6.30
N THR A 24 15.49 7.20 -5.06
CA THR A 24 16.80 6.67 -4.66
C THR A 24 16.86 5.15 -4.85
N TYR A 25 15.79 4.43 -4.51
CA TYR A 25 15.71 2.99 -4.77
C TYR A 25 15.82 2.68 -6.27
N GLU A 26 15.04 3.39 -7.09
CA GLU A 26 15.05 3.19 -8.54
C GLU A 26 16.39 3.57 -9.18
N ASP A 27 17.05 4.64 -8.73
CA ASP A 27 18.37 5.04 -9.24
C ASP A 27 19.44 3.98 -8.96
N VAL A 28 19.44 3.41 -7.75
CA VAL A 28 20.38 2.33 -7.40
C VAL A 28 20.05 1.06 -8.18
N ARG A 29 18.77 0.69 -8.27
CA ARG A 29 18.30 -0.45 -9.07
C ARG A 29 18.72 -0.33 -10.53
N LEU A 30 18.49 0.82 -11.16
CA LEU A 30 18.91 1.10 -12.54
C LEU A 30 20.44 1.08 -12.69
N SER A 31 21.18 1.53 -11.69
CA SER A 31 22.65 1.47 -11.70
C SER A 31 23.16 0.03 -11.66
N LEU A 32 22.54 -0.84 -10.87
CA LEU A 32 22.87 -2.27 -10.81
C LEU A 32 22.48 -2.99 -12.10
N LEU A 33 21.31 -2.69 -12.68
CA LEU A 33 20.88 -3.27 -13.96
C LEU A 33 21.77 -2.83 -15.13
N ARG A 34 22.38 -1.64 -15.07
CA ARG A 34 23.38 -1.21 -16.06
C ARG A 34 24.69 -1.97 -15.93
N TYR A 35 25.07 -2.35 -14.72
CA TYR A 35 26.28 -3.14 -14.45
C TYR A 35 26.10 -4.60 -14.86
N ASP A 36 24.98 -5.21 -14.46
CA ASP A 36 24.60 -6.56 -14.84
C ASP A 36 23.09 -6.63 -15.15
N PRO A 37 22.71 -6.63 -16.45
CA PRO A 37 21.31 -6.73 -16.87
C PRO A 37 20.63 -8.05 -16.48
N ALA A 38 21.39 -9.09 -16.12
CA ALA A 38 20.83 -10.38 -15.72
C ALA A 38 20.24 -10.36 -14.30
N LEU A 39 20.57 -9.37 -13.46
CA LEU A 39 20.14 -9.28 -12.06
C LEU A 39 18.62 -9.13 -11.87
N GLN A 40 17.84 -8.72 -12.87
CA GLN A 40 16.37 -8.61 -12.85
C GLN A 40 15.77 -8.15 -11.49
N LEU A 41 16.34 -7.11 -10.88
CA LEU A 41 15.92 -6.61 -9.57
C LEU A 41 14.46 -6.15 -9.55
N LEU A 42 13.77 -6.39 -8.43
CA LEU A 42 12.39 -5.97 -8.23
C LEU A 42 12.31 -4.44 -8.20
N SER A 43 11.28 -3.86 -8.84
CA SER A 43 10.95 -2.44 -8.64
C SER A 43 10.49 -2.18 -7.20
N LEU A 44 10.39 -0.91 -6.81
CA LEU A 44 9.95 -0.54 -5.46
C LEU A 44 8.56 -1.14 -5.12
N ASP A 45 7.56 -0.95 -5.98
CA ASP A 45 6.22 -1.54 -5.79
C ASP A 45 6.27 -3.08 -5.67
N GLN A 46 7.12 -3.74 -6.44
CA GLN A 46 7.25 -5.19 -6.39
C GLN A 46 7.87 -5.66 -5.07
N VAL A 47 8.92 -4.99 -4.58
CA VAL A 47 9.54 -5.37 -3.30
C VAL A 47 8.63 -5.06 -2.12
N GLU A 48 7.88 -3.95 -2.13
CA GLU A 48 6.88 -3.63 -1.11
C GLU A 48 5.78 -4.69 -1.01
N ARG A 49 5.27 -5.17 -2.15
CA ARG A 49 4.31 -6.29 -2.18
C ARG A 49 4.91 -7.55 -1.59
N ARG A 50 6.17 -7.87 -1.91
CA ARG A 50 6.86 -9.02 -1.31
C ARG A 50 7.05 -8.86 0.19
N VAL A 51 7.39 -7.67 0.67
CA VAL A 51 7.47 -7.39 2.11
C VAL A 51 6.11 -7.59 2.77
N ALA A 52 5.03 -7.09 2.19
CA ALA A 52 3.67 -7.28 2.72
C ALA A 52 3.27 -8.76 2.77
N GLU A 53 3.55 -9.52 1.71
CA GLU A 53 3.29 -10.97 1.64
C GLU A 53 4.12 -11.77 2.65
N LEU A 54 5.41 -11.44 2.80
CA LEU A 54 6.33 -12.15 3.69
C LEU A 54 6.07 -11.83 5.17
N SER A 55 5.77 -10.57 5.48
CA SER A 55 5.47 -10.14 6.86
C SER A 55 4.03 -10.45 7.27
N GLY A 56 3.13 -10.67 6.32
CA GLY A 56 1.69 -10.75 6.59
C GLY A 56 1.08 -9.41 7.04
N VAL A 57 1.85 -8.32 7.06
CA VAL A 57 1.40 -6.97 7.43
C VAL A 57 0.82 -6.31 6.19
N VAL A 58 -0.44 -6.61 5.90
CA VAL A 58 -1.16 -6.04 4.76
C VAL A 58 -2.12 -4.93 5.24
N PRO A 59 -2.06 -3.71 4.68
CA PRO A 59 -3.01 -2.65 5.02
C PRO A 59 -4.43 -3.04 4.62
N ILE A 60 -5.39 -2.78 5.51
CA ILE A 60 -6.82 -2.97 5.24
C ILE A 60 -7.42 -1.61 4.89
N SER A 61 -7.89 -1.45 3.64
CA SER A 61 -8.55 -0.22 3.22
C SER A 61 -10.01 -0.17 3.65
N HIS A 62 -10.43 0.99 4.15
CA HIS A 62 -11.80 1.28 4.55
C HIS A 62 -12.25 2.61 3.95
N HIS A 63 -13.47 2.66 3.41
CA HIS A 63 -14.02 3.91 2.89
C HIS A 63 -14.26 4.88 4.06
N MET A 64 -13.98 6.16 3.85
CA MET A 64 -14.09 7.18 4.87
C MET A 64 -14.80 8.43 4.32
N CYS A 65 -15.48 9.16 5.21
CA CYS A 65 -16.09 10.43 4.86
C CYS A 65 -15.01 11.53 4.72
N VAL A 66 -15.13 12.35 3.68
CA VAL A 66 -14.19 13.44 3.37
C VAL A 66 -14.12 14.57 4.41
N ASN A 67 -15.19 14.78 5.19
CA ASN A 67 -15.27 15.89 6.14
C ASN A 67 -15.19 15.43 7.60
N SER A 68 -15.97 14.41 7.97
CA SER A 68 -16.05 13.96 9.37
C SER A 68 -15.02 12.90 9.74
N CYS A 69 -14.29 12.35 8.76
CA CYS A 69 -13.39 11.21 8.92
C CYS A 69 -14.07 9.95 9.50
N ILE A 70 -15.40 9.87 9.52
CA ILE A 70 -16.08 8.64 9.94
C ILE A 70 -15.84 7.55 8.90
N VAL A 71 -15.49 6.36 9.38
CA VAL A 71 -15.19 5.20 8.54
C VAL A 71 -16.48 4.40 8.31
N PHE A 72 -16.76 4.06 7.06
CA PHE A 72 -17.92 3.27 6.65
C PHE A 72 -17.68 1.77 6.85
N THR A 73 -17.51 1.37 8.10
CA THR A 73 -17.29 -0.01 8.54
C THR A 73 -18.30 -0.38 9.63
N GLY A 74 -18.37 -1.67 9.98
CA GLY A 74 -19.26 -2.15 11.04
C GLY A 74 -20.71 -1.67 10.89
N PRO A 75 -21.29 -0.98 11.90
CA PRO A 75 -22.66 -0.44 11.83
C PRO A 75 -22.91 0.56 10.69
N PHE A 76 -21.86 1.19 10.16
CA PHE A 76 -21.95 2.18 9.09
C PHE A 76 -21.64 1.60 7.71
N ARG A 77 -21.41 0.29 7.61
CA ARG A 77 -20.97 -0.40 6.38
C ARG A 77 -21.90 -0.15 5.19
N ASP A 78 -23.20 -0.13 5.42
CA ASP A 78 -24.20 -0.03 4.35
C ASP A 78 -24.63 1.43 4.07
N LEU A 79 -24.08 2.39 4.82
CA LEU A 79 -24.37 3.80 4.58
C LEU A 79 -23.67 4.27 3.29
N VAL A 80 -24.44 4.99 2.49
CA VAL A 80 -23.98 5.68 1.27
C VAL A 80 -23.76 7.17 1.49
N THR A 81 -24.15 7.67 2.66
CA THR A 81 -24.07 9.07 3.07
C THR A 81 -23.59 9.14 4.50
N CYS A 82 -22.72 10.10 4.81
CA CYS A 82 -22.20 10.28 6.15
C CYS A 82 -23.32 10.68 7.14
N PRO A 83 -23.46 10.00 8.29
CA PRO A 83 -24.48 10.36 9.27
C PRO A 83 -24.20 11.69 9.98
N MET A 84 -22.94 12.17 9.97
CA MET A 84 -22.53 13.40 10.67
C MET A 84 -22.65 14.66 9.80
N CYS A 85 -22.10 14.62 8.58
CA CYS A 85 -22.04 15.80 7.71
C CYS A 85 -22.83 15.66 6.39
N ARG A 86 -23.51 14.53 6.19
CA ARG A 86 -24.33 14.23 5.00
C ARG A 86 -23.59 14.22 3.67
N GLU A 87 -22.25 14.23 3.67
CA GLU A 87 -21.47 14.04 2.45
C GLU A 87 -21.68 12.63 1.88
N PRO A 88 -21.80 12.48 0.54
CA PRO A 88 -21.87 11.17 -0.08
C PRO A 88 -20.56 10.41 0.13
N ARG A 89 -20.67 9.10 0.33
CA ARG A 89 -19.54 8.17 0.44
C ARG A 89 -18.82 7.99 -0.88
N TYR A 90 -19.58 7.96 -1.98
CA TYR A 90 -19.08 7.71 -3.32
C TYR A 90 -18.98 8.99 -4.14
N ASP A 91 -18.10 9.00 -5.13
CA ASP A 91 -17.84 10.13 -6.00
C ASP A 91 -19.06 10.45 -6.88
N PRO A 92 -19.73 11.60 -6.69
CA PRO A 92 -20.91 11.96 -7.48
C PRO A 92 -20.58 12.21 -8.96
N LEU A 93 -19.32 12.46 -9.31
CA LEU A 93 -18.87 12.66 -10.69
C LEU A 93 -18.74 11.35 -11.47
N LYS A 94 -18.80 10.20 -10.79
CA LYS A 94 -18.71 8.85 -11.39
C LYS A 94 -20.01 8.07 -11.12
N PRO A 95 -21.15 8.51 -11.68
CA PRO A 95 -22.43 7.84 -11.46
C PRO A 95 -22.38 6.40 -11.99
N GLY A 96 -22.91 5.46 -11.21
CA GLY A 96 -22.89 4.03 -11.53
C GLY A 96 -21.68 3.27 -10.99
N THR A 97 -20.63 3.96 -10.56
CA THR A 97 -19.44 3.36 -9.95
C THR A 97 -19.41 3.63 -8.45
N LYS A 98 -19.19 2.59 -7.64
CA LYS A 98 -19.01 2.74 -6.18
C LYS A 98 -17.59 3.15 -5.81
N THR A 99 -17.07 4.20 -6.46
CA THR A 99 -15.74 4.75 -6.18
C THR A 99 -15.82 5.59 -4.90
N PRO A 100 -15.16 5.21 -3.79
CA PRO A 100 -15.17 6.01 -2.57
C PRO A 100 -14.48 7.35 -2.81
N ARG A 101 -14.94 8.39 -2.11
CA ARG A 101 -14.31 9.72 -2.18
C ARG A 101 -13.04 9.82 -1.35
N GLN A 102 -12.91 8.99 -0.31
CA GLN A 102 -11.73 8.91 0.54
C GLN A 102 -11.65 7.53 1.17
N GLU A 103 -10.42 7.07 1.40
CA GLU A 103 -10.12 5.81 2.06
C GLU A 103 -9.17 6.04 3.24
N PHE A 104 -9.23 5.15 4.23
CA PHE A 104 -8.33 5.07 5.37
C PHE A 104 -7.75 3.67 5.43
N GLN A 105 -6.44 3.56 5.61
CA GLN A 105 -5.74 2.30 5.73
C GLN A 105 -5.48 1.96 7.20
N THR A 106 -5.90 0.77 7.60
CA THR A 106 -5.59 0.21 8.93
C THR A 106 -4.48 -0.82 8.78
N ILE A 107 -3.37 -0.62 9.50
CA ILE A 107 -2.32 -1.63 9.61
C ILE A 107 -2.73 -2.56 10.77
N PRO A 108 -3.01 -3.85 10.51
CA PRO A 108 -3.50 -4.75 11.56
C PRO A 108 -2.39 -5.04 12.57
N LEU A 109 -2.72 -4.88 13.87
CA LEU A 109 -1.77 -5.14 14.97
C LEU A 109 -1.44 -6.62 15.14
N GLY A 110 -2.35 -7.53 14.77
CA GLY A 110 -2.18 -8.98 14.95
C GLY A 110 -0.88 -9.50 14.34
N PRO A 111 -0.68 -9.38 13.01
CA PRO A 111 0.56 -9.79 12.35
C PRO A 111 1.83 -9.12 12.87
N GLN A 112 1.72 -7.97 13.55
CA GLN A 112 2.87 -7.24 14.07
C GLN A 112 3.35 -7.74 15.44
N LEU A 113 2.52 -8.48 16.18
CA LEU A 113 2.78 -8.90 17.57
C LEU A 113 3.09 -10.39 17.73
N GLN A 114 2.93 -11.20 16.68
CA GLN A 114 3.12 -12.66 16.69
C GLN A 114 4.56 -13.05 16.37
#